data_AF-A0A7C3F570-F1
#
_entry.id   AF-A0A7C3F570-F1
#
_cell.length_a   1.000
_cell.length_b   1.000
_cell.length_c   1.000
_cell.angle_alpha   90.00
_cell.angle_beta   90.00
_cell.angle_gamma   90.00
#
_symmetry.space_group_name_H-M   'P 1'
#
loop_
_entity.id
_entity.type
_entity.pdbx_description
1 polymer ?
#
loop_
_entity_poly.entity_id
_entity_poly.type
_entity_poly.pdbx_seq_one_letter_code
_entity_poly.pdbx_strand_id
1 'polypeptide(L)'
;MLFDSCAKAFEKKDAERANIYANELSELKKVQKTVNNGLLLLEQLVLRLETLRELGSTFAQLQPTLEVVKNISTQLSEVMPAVSNELSQIGNTLNDAMFAMKIEMNDEVMLRIPESCMNDEIIEEASRCIFDKLEAELPEPPKEIAMRRAIALGGDDGEDEIFFKLEPAPRIVMDRTKNENSNETALMAYLNKNRGNFNFGECMAHCGMSEKELVKVIEGLSRKGLLRMQTIEGAIANDGSK
;
A
#
# COMPACT_ATOMS: atom_id res chain seq x y z
N MET A 1 20.28 -5.74 15.23
CA MET A 1 21.71 -5.81 14.81
C MET A 1 21.96 -5.11 13.48
N LEU A 2 21.47 -5.58 12.32
CA LEU A 2 21.74 -4.88 11.04
C LEU A 2 21.09 -3.48 10.98
N PHE A 3 19.86 -3.35 11.47
CA PHE A 3 19.18 -2.06 11.60
C PHE A 3 19.92 -1.09 12.53
N ASP A 4 20.41 -1.56 13.68
CA ASP A 4 21.21 -0.74 14.60
C ASP A 4 22.54 -0.29 13.98
N SER A 5 23.17 -1.15 13.18
CA SER A 5 24.39 -0.81 12.44
C SER A 5 24.12 0.21 11.33
N CYS A 6 22.98 0.10 10.65
CA CYS A 6 22.50 1.09 9.67
C CYS A 6 22.27 2.45 10.35
N ALA A 7 21.56 2.47 11.48
CA ALA A 7 21.28 3.67 12.24
C ALA A 7 22.58 4.36 12.73
N LYS A 8 23.55 3.58 13.25
CA LYS A 8 24.86 4.11 13.67
C LYS A 8 25.70 4.64 12.51
N ALA A 9 25.62 4.04 11.32
CA ALA A 9 26.29 4.55 10.13
C ALA A 9 25.68 5.87 9.66
N PHE A 10 24.35 5.99 9.78
CA PHE A 10 23.60 7.21 9.48
C PHE A 10 23.93 8.35 10.48
N GLU A 11 24.01 8.06 11.78
CA GLU A 11 24.47 9.01 12.82
C GLU A 11 25.88 9.54 12.55
N LYS A 12 26.78 8.67 12.07
CA LYS A 12 28.15 9.02 11.71
C LYS A 12 28.27 9.76 10.37
N LYS A 13 27.14 10.05 9.70
CA LYS A 13 27.06 10.66 8.36
C LYS A 13 27.83 9.87 7.28
N ASP A 14 27.98 8.57 7.48
CA ASP A 14 28.62 7.66 6.52
C ASP A 14 27.53 7.07 5.61
N ALA A 15 27.19 7.81 4.56
CA ALA A 15 26.10 7.47 3.65
C ALA A 15 26.35 6.19 2.84
N GLU A 16 27.60 5.92 2.46
CA GLU A 16 27.95 4.69 1.72
C GLU A 16 27.71 3.44 2.57
N ARG A 17 28.20 3.44 3.81
CA ARG A 17 27.98 2.29 4.71
C ARG A 17 26.52 2.13 5.11
N ALA A 18 25.81 3.23 5.34
CA ALA A 18 24.37 3.19 5.63
C ALA A 18 23.59 2.55 4.47
N ASN A 19 23.93 2.89 3.23
CA ASN A 19 23.27 2.32 2.05
C ASN A 19 23.55 0.82 1.88
N ILE A 20 24.78 0.36 2.14
CA ILE A 20 25.11 -1.07 2.11
C ILE A 20 24.28 -1.83 3.15
N TYR A 21 24.23 -1.36 4.41
CA TYR A 21 23.43 -2.02 5.45
C TYR A 21 21.93 -1.97 5.16
N ALA A 22 21.43 -0.90 4.57
CA ALA A 22 20.03 -0.79 4.16
C ALA A 22 19.68 -1.78 3.04
N ASN A 23 20.56 -1.99 2.07
CA ASN A 23 20.38 -2.96 0.99
C ASN A 23 20.42 -4.40 1.52
N GLU A 24 21.37 -4.74 2.38
CA GLU A 24 21.39 -6.07 3.00
C GLU A 24 20.13 -6.33 3.85
N LEU A 25 19.65 -5.32 4.57
CA LEU A 25 18.43 -5.43 5.36
C LEU A 25 17.18 -5.56 4.48
N SER A 26 17.13 -4.89 3.33
CA SER A 26 16.01 -5.00 2.41
C SER A 26 15.92 -6.37 1.77
N GLU A 27 17.06 -6.96 1.38
CA GLU A 27 17.14 -8.33 0.87
C GLU A 27 16.71 -9.34 1.94
N LEU A 28 17.14 -9.16 3.20
CA LEU A 28 16.66 -10.00 4.30
C LEU A 28 15.16 -9.87 4.54
N LYS A 29 14.60 -8.65 4.49
CA LYS A 29 13.14 -8.44 4.61
C LYS A 29 12.39 -9.05 3.42
N LYS A 30 12.94 -9.05 2.19
CA LYS A 30 12.36 -9.74 1.03
C LYS A 30 12.34 -11.25 1.25
N VAL A 31 13.45 -11.84 1.68
CA VAL A 31 13.52 -13.29 2.00
C VAL A 31 12.53 -13.64 3.11
N GLN A 32 12.46 -12.84 4.18
CA GLN A 32 11.49 -13.04 5.26
C GLN A 32 10.05 -13.01 4.75
N LYS A 33 9.71 -12.06 3.87
CA LYS A 33 8.38 -11.96 3.25
C LYS A 33 8.08 -13.19 2.40
N THR A 34 9.04 -13.67 1.61
CA THR A 34 8.90 -14.89 0.81
C THR A 34 8.69 -16.12 1.68
N VAL A 35 9.45 -16.27 2.77
CA VAL A 35 9.30 -17.38 3.72
C VAL A 35 7.93 -17.33 4.40
N ASN A 36 7.52 -16.17 4.91
CA ASN A 36 6.21 -16.01 5.55
C ASN A 36 5.07 -16.31 4.56
N ASN A 37 5.17 -15.81 3.33
CA ASN A 37 4.20 -16.14 2.29
C ASN A 37 4.19 -17.64 2.00
N GLY A 38 5.36 -18.28 1.92
CA GLY A 38 5.48 -19.74 1.76
C GLY A 38 4.81 -20.51 2.90
N LEU A 39 4.99 -20.07 4.15
CA LEU A 39 4.33 -20.68 5.31
C LEU A 39 2.80 -20.54 5.23
N LEU A 40 2.28 -19.35 4.93
CA LEU A 40 0.84 -19.12 4.75
C LEU A 40 0.25 -19.98 3.62
N LEU A 41 1.00 -20.16 2.53
CA LEU A 41 0.58 -21.01 1.42
C LEU A 41 0.56 -22.48 1.79
N LEU A 42 1.55 -22.95 2.58
CA LEU A 42 1.54 -24.31 3.11
C LEU A 42 0.37 -24.52 4.07
N GLU A 43 0.07 -23.56 4.95
CA GLU A 43 -1.11 -23.61 5.82
C GLU A 43 -2.40 -23.69 5.00
N GLN A 44 -2.52 -22.85 3.97
CA GLN A 44 -3.67 -22.88 3.06
C GLN A 44 -3.79 -24.21 2.31
N LEU A 45 -2.67 -24.79 1.89
CA LEU A 45 -2.62 -26.10 1.24
C LEU A 45 -3.02 -27.21 2.21
N VAL A 46 -2.50 -27.20 3.44
CA VAL A 46 -2.86 -28.16 4.48
C VAL A 46 -4.36 -28.09 4.76
N LEU A 47 -4.93 -26.89 4.93
CA LEU A 47 -6.38 -26.72 5.12
C LEU A 47 -7.19 -27.26 3.93
N ARG A 48 -6.75 -27.03 2.70
CA ARG A 48 -7.41 -27.62 1.52
C ARG A 48 -7.26 -29.14 1.48
N LEU A 49 -6.11 -29.69 1.84
CA LEU A 49 -5.91 -31.15 1.87
C LEU A 49 -6.72 -31.81 3.00
N GLU A 50 -6.90 -31.14 4.13
CA GLU A 50 -7.78 -31.56 5.22
C GLU A 50 -9.23 -31.69 4.74
N THR A 51 -9.76 -30.66 4.08
CA THR A 51 -11.13 -30.71 3.54
C THR A 51 -11.26 -31.77 2.45
N LEU A 52 -10.25 -31.95 1.60
CA LEU A 52 -10.25 -33.03 0.60
C LEU A 52 -10.20 -34.42 1.23
N ARG A 53 -9.46 -34.60 2.32
CA ARG A 53 -9.44 -35.85 3.08
C ARG A 53 -10.80 -36.14 3.70
N GLU A 54 -11.42 -35.13 4.31
CA GLU A 54 -12.73 -35.28 4.96
C GLU A 54 -13.80 -35.61 3.91
N LEU A 55 -13.87 -34.86 2.82
CA LEU A 55 -14.78 -35.13 1.70
C LEU A 55 -14.50 -36.48 1.01
N GLY A 56 -13.23 -36.87 0.87
CA GLY A 56 -12.86 -38.17 0.30
C GLY A 56 -13.36 -39.33 1.17
N SER A 57 -13.27 -39.20 2.49
CA SER A 57 -13.75 -40.22 3.42
C SER A 57 -15.28 -40.35 3.44
N THR A 58 -16.01 -39.24 3.28
CA THR A 58 -17.48 -39.26 3.20
C THR A 58 -17.94 -39.79 1.84
N PHE A 59 -17.24 -39.46 0.75
CA PHE A 59 -17.51 -40.03 -0.57
C PHE A 59 -17.39 -41.56 -0.58
N ALA A 60 -16.33 -42.11 0.04
CA ALA A 60 -16.12 -43.54 0.16
C ALA A 60 -17.29 -44.25 0.89
N GLN A 61 -18.01 -43.54 1.77
CA GLN A 61 -19.20 -44.06 2.47
C GLN A 61 -20.48 -43.88 1.64
N LEU A 62 -20.58 -42.82 0.83
CA LEU A 62 -21.75 -42.54 0.00
C LEU A 62 -21.82 -43.44 -1.23
N GLN A 63 -20.68 -43.82 -1.83
CA GLN A 63 -20.62 -44.68 -3.01
C GLN A 63 -21.43 -45.99 -2.86
N PRO A 64 -21.22 -46.83 -1.83
CA PRO A 64 -22.02 -48.05 -1.65
C PRO A 64 -23.50 -47.76 -1.38
N THR A 65 -23.83 -46.62 -0.76
CA THR A 65 -25.22 -46.22 -0.52
C THR A 65 -25.93 -45.90 -1.83
N LEU A 66 -25.25 -45.23 -2.77
CA LEU A 66 -25.77 -44.95 -4.11
C LEU A 66 -26.01 -46.25 -4.92
N GLU A 67 -25.13 -47.24 -4.79
CA GLU A 67 -25.32 -48.56 -5.41
C GLU A 67 -26.56 -49.27 -4.89
N VAL A 68 -26.82 -49.20 -3.58
CA VAL A 68 -28.04 -49.75 -2.96
C VAL A 68 -29.30 -49.06 -3.51
N VAL A 69 -29.30 -47.72 -3.60
CA VAL A 69 -30.42 -46.94 -4.16
C VAL A 69 -30.70 -47.33 -5.61
N LYS A 70 -29.65 -47.50 -6.43
CA LYS A 70 -29.78 -47.98 -7.81
C LYS A 70 -30.34 -49.40 -7.87
N ASN A 71 -29.87 -50.30 -7.01
CA ASN A 71 -30.37 -51.67 -6.96
C ASN A 71 -31.87 -51.72 -6.60
N ILE A 72 -32.29 -50.97 -5.58
CA ILE A 72 -33.71 -50.88 -5.20
C ILE A 72 -34.56 -50.29 -6.34
N SER A 73 -34.07 -49.25 -7.03
CA SER A 73 -34.73 -48.70 -8.21
C SER A 73 -34.92 -49.77 -9.29
N THR A 74 -33.89 -50.56 -9.59
CA THR A 74 -34.00 -51.64 -10.59
C THR A 74 -34.99 -52.73 -10.20
N GLN A 75 -35.04 -53.13 -8.92
CA GLN A 75 -36.00 -54.13 -8.43
C GLN A 75 -37.44 -53.60 -8.48
N LEU A 76 -37.63 -52.33 -8.20
CA LEU A 76 -38.94 -51.69 -8.20
C LEU A 76 -39.42 -51.32 -9.61
N SER A 77 -38.54 -51.40 -10.63
CA SER A 77 -38.91 -51.11 -12.02
C SER A 77 -40.01 -52.04 -12.57
N GLU A 78 -40.05 -53.29 -12.09
CA GLU A 78 -40.99 -54.31 -12.55
C GLU A 78 -42.35 -54.21 -11.83
N VAL A 79 -42.37 -53.70 -10.59
CA VAL A 79 -43.57 -53.63 -9.74
C VAL A 79 -44.19 -52.23 -9.70
N MET A 80 -43.37 -51.18 -9.65
CA MET A 80 -43.80 -49.78 -9.53
C MET A 80 -42.87 -48.82 -10.30
N PRO A 81 -43.03 -48.71 -11.63
CA PRO A 81 -42.11 -47.96 -12.49
C PRO A 81 -42.06 -46.46 -12.18
N ALA A 82 -43.15 -45.87 -11.69
CA ALA A 82 -43.18 -44.46 -11.28
C ALA A 82 -42.17 -44.17 -10.17
N VAL A 83 -42.11 -45.00 -9.13
CA VAL A 83 -41.18 -44.82 -8.00
C VAL A 83 -39.75 -45.21 -8.39
N SER A 84 -39.58 -46.22 -9.25
CA SER A 84 -38.29 -46.56 -9.83
C SER A 84 -37.66 -45.37 -10.57
N ASN A 85 -38.45 -44.63 -11.36
CA ASN A 85 -37.98 -43.47 -12.10
C ASN A 85 -37.52 -42.33 -11.18
N GLU A 86 -38.30 -41.99 -10.16
CA GLU A 86 -37.92 -40.97 -9.17
C GLU A 86 -36.63 -41.36 -8.43
N LEU A 87 -36.50 -42.63 -8.03
CA LEU A 87 -35.32 -43.11 -7.32
C LEU A 87 -34.07 -43.15 -8.20
N SER A 88 -34.23 -43.47 -9.49
CA SER A 88 -33.17 -43.38 -10.51
C SER A 88 -32.73 -41.93 -10.73
N GLN A 89 -33.68 -40.99 -10.75
CA GLN A 89 -33.38 -39.56 -10.86
C GLN A 89 -32.59 -39.05 -9.65
N ILE A 90 -32.96 -39.47 -8.43
CA ILE A 90 -32.19 -39.18 -7.21
C ILE A 90 -30.77 -39.77 -7.30
N GLY A 91 -30.64 -41.01 -7.78
CA GLY A 91 -29.33 -41.64 -7.96
C GLY A 91 -28.44 -40.91 -8.98
N ASN A 92 -29.02 -40.45 -10.09
CA ASN A 92 -28.28 -39.73 -11.13
C ASN A 92 -27.87 -38.33 -10.67
N THR A 93 -28.77 -37.58 -10.02
CA THR A 93 -28.44 -36.25 -9.48
C THR A 93 -27.34 -36.29 -8.42
N LEU A 94 -27.36 -37.31 -7.55
CA LEU A 94 -26.28 -37.52 -6.58
C LEU A 94 -24.96 -37.87 -7.27
N ASN A 95 -25.00 -38.73 -8.30
CA ASN A 95 -23.81 -39.11 -9.07
C ASN A 95 -23.20 -37.93 -9.84
N ASP A 96 -24.04 -37.05 -10.39
CA ASP A 96 -23.60 -35.83 -11.07
C ASP A 96 -22.99 -34.82 -10.10
N ALA A 97 -23.60 -34.64 -8.92
CA ALA A 97 -23.03 -33.81 -7.85
C ALA A 97 -21.68 -34.35 -7.38
N MET A 98 -21.57 -35.67 -7.22
CA MET A 98 -20.33 -36.38 -6.91
C MET A 98 -19.25 -36.18 -7.97
N PHE A 99 -19.62 -36.20 -9.25
CA PHE A 99 -18.69 -35.96 -10.36
C PHE A 99 -18.25 -34.49 -10.47
N ALA A 100 -19.16 -33.55 -10.22
CA ALA A 100 -18.88 -32.11 -10.27
C ALA A 100 -17.89 -31.63 -9.19
N MET A 101 -17.77 -32.38 -8.08
CA MET A 101 -16.79 -32.08 -7.02
C MET A 101 -15.37 -32.59 -7.36
N LYS A 102 -15.17 -33.23 -8.51
CA LYS A 102 -13.84 -33.66 -8.97
C LYS A 102 -12.96 -32.43 -9.23
N ILE A 103 -11.76 -32.43 -8.65
CA ILE A 103 -10.80 -31.34 -8.84
C ILE A 103 -10.21 -31.42 -10.25
N GLU A 104 -10.55 -30.45 -11.09
CA GLU A 104 -9.82 -30.15 -12.32
C GLU A 104 -8.63 -29.25 -11.96
N MET A 105 -7.42 -29.75 -12.18
CA MET A 105 -6.19 -29.01 -11.89
C MET A 105 -5.96 -28.03 -13.05
N ASN A 106 -6.32 -26.76 -12.87
CA ASN A 106 -5.89 -25.69 -13.78
C ASN A 106 -4.52 -25.17 -13.32
N ASP A 107 -3.53 -25.19 -14.22
CA ASP A 107 -2.11 -24.87 -13.95
C ASP A 107 -1.83 -23.39 -13.61
N GLU A 108 -2.84 -22.51 -13.61
CA GLU A 108 -2.64 -21.07 -13.61
C GLU A 108 -2.72 -20.40 -12.23
N VAL A 109 -2.24 -21.05 -11.16
CA VAL A 109 -2.03 -20.37 -9.87
C VAL A 109 -0.61 -19.81 -9.82
N MET A 110 -0.33 -18.80 -10.64
CA MET A 110 0.93 -18.05 -10.54
C MET A 110 0.91 -17.16 -9.29
N LEU A 111 1.72 -17.56 -8.30
CA LEU A 111 2.04 -16.78 -7.11
C LEU A 111 2.84 -15.54 -7.50
N ARG A 112 2.20 -14.38 -7.56
CA ARG A 112 2.92 -13.11 -7.70
C ARG A 112 3.33 -12.57 -6.34
N ILE A 113 4.63 -12.51 -6.10
CA ILE A 113 5.21 -11.75 -4.99
C ILE A 113 5.39 -10.30 -5.51
N PRO A 114 4.70 -9.30 -4.92
CA PRO A 114 4.95 -7.92 -5.31
C PRO A 114 6.32 -7.47 -4.79
N GLU A 115 7.21 -7.14 -5.72
CA GLU A 115 8.46 -6.44 -5.47
C GLU A 115 8.16 -4.96 -5.22
N SER A 116 8.38 -4.49 -3.99
CA SER A 116 8.35 -3.06 -3.66
C SER A 116 9.76 -2.58 -3.32
N CYS A 117 10.02 -1.28 -3.51
CA CYS A 117 11.28 -0.60 -3.23
C CYS A 117 11.55 -0.49 -1.71
N MET A 118 11.87 -1.62 -1.09
CA MET A 118 12.07 -1.76 0.35
C MET A 118 13.27 -0.96 0.91
N ASN A 119 14.25 -0.58 0.07
CA ASN A 119 15.51 0.03 0.51
C ASN A 119 15.31 1.45 1.05
N ASP A 120 14.63 2.30 0.28
CA ASP A 120 14.43 3.71 0.63
C ASP A 120 13.58 3.83 1.89
N GLU A 121 12.58 2.95 2.04
CA GLU A 121 11.72 2.85 3.23
C GLU A 121 12.53 2.50 4.49
N ILE A 122 13.53 1.62 4.38
CA ILE A 122 14.40 1.24 5.50
C ILE A 122 15.27 2.42 5.95
N ILE A 123 15.81 3.20 5.02
CA ILE A 123 16.65 4.36 5.34
C ILE A 123 15.80 5.44 6.01
N GLU A 124 14.58 5.67 5.50
CA GLU A 124 13.62 6.59 6.12
C GLU A 124 13.24 6.14 7.55
N GLU A 125 12.94 4.84 7.74
CA GLU A 125 12.65 4.23 9.04
C GLU A 125 13.82 4.40 10.03
N ALA A 126 15.05 4.17 9.58
CA ALA A 126 16.25 4.36 10.39
C ALA A 126 16.45 5.83 10.80
N SER A 127 16.23 6.76 9.86
CA SER A 127 16.35 8.20 10.13
C SER A 127 15.33 8.69 11.16
N ARG A 128 14.10 8.17 11.10
CA ARG A 128 13.04 8.49 12.06
C ARG A 128 13.37 7.97 13.45
N CYS A 129 13.87 6.73 13.55
CA CYS A 129 14.26 6.15 14.83
C CYS A 129 15.40 6.92 15.51
N ILE A 130 16.34 7.48 14.74
CA ILE A 130 17.39 8.36 15.27
C ILE A 130 16.81 9.68 15.75
N PHE A 131 15.90 10.28 14.98
CA PHE A 131 15.24 11.53 15.38
C PHE A 131 14.48 11.36 16.70
N ASP A 132 13.71 10.27 16.85
CA ASP A 132 12.96 9.96 18.07
C ASP A 132 13.90 9.79 19.28
N LYS A 133 15.07 9.17 19.09
CA LYS A 133 16.10 9.03 20.14
C LYS A 133 16.78 10.35 20.48
N LEU A 134 17.07 11.18 19.47
CA LEU A 134 17.67 12.49 19.65
C LEU A 134 16.72 13.43 20.39
N GLU A 135 15.43 13.43 20.03
CA GLU A 135 14.39 14.21 20.69
C GLU A 135 14.23 13.81 22.17
N ALA A 136 14.40 12.53 22.50
CA ALA A 136 14.41 12.04 23.87
C ALA A 136 15.67 12.43 24.67
N GLU A 137 16.80 12.70 24.00
CA GLU A 137 18.07 13.12 24.63
C GLU A 137 18.26 14.64 24.69
N LEU A 138 17.36 15.44 24.07
CA LEU A 138 17.44 16.90 24.14
C LEU A 138 17.17 17.37 25.59
N PRO A 139 18.13 18.06 26.25
CA PRO A 139 17.88 18.63 27.56
C PRO A 139 16.86 19.77 27.47
N GLU A 140 16.04 19.95 28.51
CA GLU A 140 15.16 21.12 28.60
C GLU A 140 16.00 22.40 28.46
N PRO A 141 15.60 23.36 27.60
CA PRO A 141 16.34 24.58 27.39
C PRO A 141 16.54 25.31 28.74
N PRO A 142 17.76 25.81 29.04
CA PRO A 142 18.04 26.44 30.33
C PRO A 142 17.09 27.62 30.55
N LYS A 143 16.34 27.59 31.65
CA LYS A 143 15.33 28.62 32.02
C LYS A 143 15.95 29.96 32.48
N GLU A 144 17.26 30.16 32.29
CA GLU A 144 18.01 31.36 32.65
C GLU A 144 18.85 31.89 31.48
N ILE A 145 18.21 32.25 30.38
CA ILE A 145 18.61 33.46 29.68
C ILE A 145 17.64 34.54 30.17
N ALA A 146 17.81 34.94 31.44
CA ALA A 146 17.22 36.16 31.94
C ALA A 146 17.84 37.30 31.15
N MET A 147 17.17 37.67 30.05
CA MET A 147 17.44 38.85 29.27
C MET A 147 17.44 40.02 30.27
N ARG A 148 18.64 40.45 30.71
CA ARG A 148 18.78 41.56 31.64
C ARG A 148 18.18 42.76 30.94
N ARG A 149 16.98 43.16 31.39
CA ARG A 149 16.38 44.43 30.99
C ARG A 149 17.40 45.51 31.33
N ALA A 150 17.82 46.26 30.31
CA ALA A 150 18.72 47.39 30.47
C ALA A 150 18.12 48.36 31.49
N ILE A 151 18.91 48.71 32.50
CA ILE A 151 18.58 49.77 33.46
C ILE A 151 18.92 51.09 32.77
N ALA A 152 17.92 51.97 32.62
CA ALA A 152 18.15 53.34 32.20
C ALA A 152 18.85 54.09 33.35
N LEU A 153 20.14 54.41 33.16
CA LEU A 153 20.82 55.44 33.94
C LEU A 153 20.55 56.77 33.24
N GLY A 154 19.72 57.60 33.86
CA GLY A 154 19.49 58.96 33.40
C GLY A 154 20.74 59.82 33.57
N GLY A 155 20.98 60.70 32.60
CA GLY A 155 21.96 61.78 32.69
C GLY A 155 22.74 61.98 31.40
N ASP A 156 22.15 62.80 30.53
CA ASP A 156 22.76 63.79 29.63
C ASP A 156 23.88 63.41 28.66
N ASP A 157 23.81 64.07 27.51
CA ASP A 157 24.85 64.31 26.50
C ASP A 157 25.13 63.23 25.44
N GLY A 158 24.52 63.43 24.25
CA GLY A 158 25.10 63.03 22.96
C GLY A 158 24.32 61.99 22.17
N GLU A 159 23.39 62.45 21.33
CA GLU A 159 22.72 61.61 20.32
C GLU A 159 23.69 61.31 19.16
N ASP A 160 24.39 60.18 19.26
CA ASP A 160 24.79 59.40 18.08
C ASP A 160 24.37 57.94 18.35
N GLU A 161 23.15 57.59 17.97
CA GLU A 161 22.70 56.19 17.99
C GLU A 161 23.51 55.37 16.98
N ILE A 162 24.48 54.58 17.45
CA ILE A 162 25.03 53.47 16.67
C ILE A 162 23.97 52.38 16.59
N PHE A 163 23.18 52.45 15.54
CA PHE A 163 22.21 51.43 15.17
C PHE A 163 22.95 50.16 14.74
N PHE A 164 23.25 49.25 15.68
CA PHE A 164 23.68 47.90 15.32
C PHE A 164 22.46 47.11 14.85
N LYS A 165 22.13 47.30 13.56
CA LYS A 165 21.15 46.48 12.85
C LYS A 165 21.71 45.07 12.78
N LEU A 166 21.37 44.25 13.78
CA LEU A 166 21.58 42.81 13.69
C LEU A 166 20.61 42.32 12.62
N GLU A 167 21.09 42.22 11.38
CA GLU A 167 20.36 41.51 10.35
C GLU A 167 20.14 40.08 10.86
N PRO A 168 18.88 39.61 10.93
CA PRO A 168 18.63 38.25 11.34
C PRO A 168 19.32 37.33 10.35
N ALA A 169 20.13 36.38 10.86
CA ALA A 169 20.70 35.32 10.06
C ALA A 169 19.60 34.73 9.15
N PRO A 170 19.89 34.45 7.87
CA PRO A 170 18.88 33.98 6.93
C PRO A 170 18.24 32.72 7.51
N ARG A 171 17.00 32.86 7.99
CA ARG A 171 16.18 31.70 8.28
C ARG A 171 15.89 31.07 6.94
N ILE A 172 16.56 29.95 6.63
CA ILE A 172 16.01 29.00 5.67
C ILE A 172 14.76 28.43 6.35
N VAL A 173 13.67 29.20 6.28
CA VAL A 173 12.34 28.64 6.45
C VAL A 173 12.16 27.81 5.19
N MET A 174 12.36 26.49 5.31
CA MET A 174 11.79 25.54 4.35
C MET A 174 10.27 25.66 4.48
N ASP A 175 9.72 26.69 3.86
CA ASP A 175 8.29 26.91 3.73
C ASP A 175 7.77 25.88 2.73
N ARG A 176 7.59 24.65 3.21
CA ARG A 176 7.02 23.54 2.43
C ARG A 176 5.62 23.90 1.88
N THR A 177 4.94 24.89 2.46
CA THR A 177 3.57 25.27 2.08
C THR A 177 3.49 26.19 0.86
N LYS A 178 4.57 26.90 0.49
CA LYS A 178 4.55 27.74 -0.72
C LYS A 178 4.66 26.95 -2.02
N ASN A 179 5.40 25.83 -2.01
CA ASN A 179 5.67 25.08 -3.24
C ASN A 179 4.42 24.31 -3.72
N GLU A 180 3.61 23.80 -2.79
CA GLU A 180 2.36 23.08 -3.11
C GLU A 180 1.38 23.98 -3.89
N ASN A 181 1.20 25.22 -3.45
CA ASN A 181 0.31 26.17 -4.12
C ASN A 181 0.86 26.65 -5.48
N SER A 182 2.18 26.78 -5.62
CA SER A 182 2.82 27.16 -6.89
C SER A 182 2.63 26.08 -7.96
N ASN A 183 2.79 24.81 -7.57
CA ASN A 183 2.63 23.66 -8.47
C ASN A 183 1.15 23.42 -8.84
N GLU A 184 0.24 23.57 -7.88
CA GLU A 184 -1.21 23.52 -8.13
C GLU A 184 -1.64 24.61 -9.12
N THR A 185 -1.13 25.84 -8.97
CA THR A 185 -1.44 26.95 -9.88
C THR A 185 -0.92 26.70 -11.30
N ALA A 186 0.28 26.14 -11.44
CA ALA A 186 0.87 25.79 -12.73
C ALA A 186 0.06 24.71 -13.47
N LEU A 187 -0.40 23.68 -12.74
CA LEU A 187 -1.25 22.62 -13.28
C LEU A 187 -2.61 23.17 -13.75
N MET A 188 -3.23 24.05 -12.96
CA MET A 188 -4.50 24.68 -13.33
C MET A 188 -4.36 25.59 -14.56
N ALA A 189 -3.25 26.33 -14.68
CA ALA A 189 -2.97 27.15 -15.86
C ALA A 189 -2.83 26.31 -17.13
N TYR A 190 -2.16 25.14 -17.05
CA TYR A 190 -2.05 24.19 -18.15
C TYR A 190 -3.41 23.59 -18.54
N LEU A 191 -4.22 23.16 -17.58
CA LEU A 191 -5.55 22.60 -17.82
C LEU A 191 -6.50 23.61 -18.48
N ASN A 192 -6.45 24.88 -18.05
CA ASN A 192 -7.22 25.95 -18.67
C ASN A 192 -6.78 26.23 -20.11
N LYS A 193 -5.47 26.18 -20.38
CA LYS A 193 -4.93 26.36 -21.75
C LYS A 193 -5.36 25.22 -22.68
N ASN A 194 -5.41 23.99 -22.16
CA ASN A 194 -5.72 22.78 -22.93
C ASN A 194 -7.20 22.37 -22.87
N ARG A 195 -8.08 23.27 -22.41
CA ARG A 195 -9.55 23.05 -22.30
C ARG A 195 -9.91 21.72 -21.62
N GLY A 196 -9.18 21.35 -20.56
CA GLY A 196 -9.44 20.14 -19.79
C GLY A 196 -8.95 18.83 -20.43
N ASN A 197 -8.23 18.87 -21.56
CA ASN A 197 -7.56 17.70 -22.08
C ASN A 197 -6.19 17.51 -21.37
N PHE A 198 -6.03 16.37 -20.70
CA PHE A 198 -4.87 16.11 -19.86
C PHE A 198 -3.96 15.05 -20.49
N ASN A 199 -2.76 15.46 -20.86
CA ASN A 199 -1.70 14.56 -21.31
C ASN A 199 -0.56 14.56 -20.28
N PHE A 200 -0.27 13.38 -19.73
CA PHE A 200 0.78 13.20 -18.72
C PHE A 200 2.15 13.71 -19.20
N GLY A 201 2.54 13.44 -20.45
CA GLY A 201 3.86 13.82 -20.97
C GLY A 201 4.02 15.32 -21.19
N GLU A 202 3.03 15.96 -21.80
CA GLU A 202 3.05 17.40 -22.07
C GLU A 202 2.92 18.24 -20.80
N CYS A 203 2.17 17.75 -19.82
CA CYS A 203 2.01 18.42 -18.54
C CYS A 203 3.31 18.39 -17.73
N MET A 204 4.06 17.27 -17.72
CA MET A 204 5.38 17.21 -17.09
C MET A 204 6.36 18.21 -17.72
N ALA A 205 6.36 18.32 -19.04
CA ALA A 205 7.24 19.26 -19.75
C ALA A 205 6.87 20.74 -19.48
N HIS A 206 5.59 21.05 -19.36
CA HIS A 206 5.13 22.42 -19.10
C HIS A 206 5.19 22.84 -17.63
N CYS A 207 4.93 21.93 -16.70
CA CYS A 207 4.95 22.20 -15.28
C CYS A 207 6.34 21.99 -14.65
N GLY A 208 7.27 21.32 -15.35
CA GLY A 208 8.62 21.07 -14.85
C GLY A 208 8.65 20.17 -13.60
N MET A 209 7.65 19.31 -13.46
CA MET A 209 7.45 18.44 -12.29
C MET A 209 7.82 16.99 -12.62
N SER A 210 8.33 16.25 -11.63
CA SER A 210 8.53 14.82 -11.76
C SER A 210 7.20 14.05 -11.76
N GLU A 211 7.17 12.86 -12.36
CA GLU A 211 5.96 12.02 -12.44
C GLU A 211 5.33 11.77 -11.06
N LYS A 212 6.18 11.52 -10.05
CA LYS A 212 5.75 11.30 -8.66
C LYS A 212 5.15 12.55 -8.02
N GLU A 213 5.65 13.74 -8.35
CA GLU A 213 5.12 15.01 -7.81
C GLU A 213 3.80 15.39 -8.48
N LEU A 214 3.69 15.17 -9.79
CA LEU A 214 2.47 15.42 -10.55
C LEU A 214 1.30 14.57 -10.04
N VAL A 215 1.53 13.28 -9.79
CA VAL A 215 0.52 12.38 -9.22
C VAL A 215 0.07 12.86 -7.83
N LYS A 216 1.01 13.25 -6.97
CA LYS A 216 0.69 13.78 -5.63
C LYS A 216 -0.16 15.04 -5.68
N VAL A 217 0.14 15.97 -6.60
CA VAL A 217 -0.63 17.21 -6.75
C VAL A 217 -2.02 16.94 -7.33
N ILE A 218 -2.15 16.02 -8.29
CA ILE A 218 -3.45 15.62 -8.85
C ILE A 218 -4.32 14.97 -7.76
N GLU A 219 -3.75 14.07 -6.96
CA GLU A 219 -4.46 13.48 -5.82
C GLU A 219 -4.89 14.54 -4.79
N GLY A 220 -4.01 15.49 -4.49
CA GLY A 220 -4.31 16.62 -3.60
C GLY A 220 -5.48 17.46 -4.10
N LEU A 221 -5.48 17.82 -5.38
CA LEU A 221 -6.56 18.59 -6.02
C LEU A 221 -7.86 17.80 -6.18
N SER A 222 -7.77 16.48 -6.38
CA SER A 222 -8.94 15.59 -6.40
C SER A 222 -9.59 15.51 -5.02
N ARG A 223 -8.79 15.38 -3.94
CA ARG A 223 -9.31 15.43 -2.56
C ARG A 223 -9.93 16.78 -2.22
N LYS A 224 -9.38 17.88 -2.75
CA LYS A 224 -9.95 19.24 -2.63
C LYS A 224 -11.20 19.45 -3.52
N GLY A 225 -11.56 18.49 -4.37
CA GLY A 225 -12.72 18.56 -5.27
C GLY A 225 -12.55 19.51 -6.47
N LEU A 226 -11.34 20.00 -6.72
CA LEU A 226 -11.02 20.96 -7.79
C LEU A 226 -10.80 20.27 -9.14
N LEU A 227 -10.49 18.97 -9.13
CA LEU A 227 -10.26 18.17 -10.34
C LEU A 227 -11.07 16.88 -10.32
N ARG A 228 -11.74 16.60 -11.45
CA ARG A 228 -12.42 15.34 -11.73
C ARG A 228 -11.92 14.80 -13.06
N MET A 229 -11.15 13.72 -13.03
CA MET A 229 -10.64 13.07 -14.24
C MET A 229 -11.64 12.01 -14.70
N GLN A 230 -11.96 12.02 -15.98
CA GLN A 230 -12.77 10.98 -16.62
C GLN A 230 -11.97 10.43 -17.80
N THR A 231 -11.71 9.13 -17.78
CA THR A 231 -11.09 8.44 -18.92
C THR A 231 -12.07 8.48 -20.10
N ILE A 232 -11.56 8.56 -21.33
CA ILE A 232 -12.36 8.72 -22.56
C ILE A 232 -13.46 7.64 -22.67
N GLU A 233 -13.21 6.42 -22.18
CA GLU A 233 -14.20 5.33 -22.13
C GLU A 233 -15.38 5.59 -21.18
N GLY A 234 -15.15 6.36 -20.10
CA GLY A 234 -16.19 6.73 -19.12
C GLY A 234 -17.05 7.91 -19.55
N ALA A 235 -16.62 8.71 -20.53
CA ALA A 235 -17.40 9.85 -21.03
C ALA A 235 -18.57 9.41 -21.93
N ILE A 236 -18.39 8.31 -22.66
CA ILE A 236 -19.41 7.78 -23.60
C ILE A 236 -20.57 7.11 -22.83
N ALA A 237 -20.30 6.51 -21.67
CA ALA A 237 -21.31 5.82 -20.86
C ALA A 237 -22.32 6.74 -20.15
N ASN A 238 -22.01 8.04 -20.00
CA ASN A 238 -22.84 8.97 -19.22
C ASN A 238 -23.67 9.94 -20.07
N ASP A 239 -23.52 9.90 -21.41
CA ASP A 239 -24.29 10.71 -22.37
C ASP A 239 -25.47 9.93 -22.99
N GLY A 240 -25.68 8.67 -22.58
CA GLY A 240 -26.79 7.80 -23.00
C GLY A 240 -27.99 7.76 -22.05
N SER A 241 -28.10 8.70 -21.10
CA SER A 241 -29.25 8.79 -20.19
C SER A 241 -29.68 10.25 -20.01
N LYS A 242 -30.30 10.78 -21.07
CA LYS A 242 -31.36 11.78 -20.99
C LYS A 242 -32.47 11.42 -21.97
#